data_AF-A0A939KF79-F1
#
_entry.id   AF-A0A939KF79-F1
#
_cell.length_a   1.000
_cell.length_b   1.000
_cell.length_c   1.000
_cell.angle_alpha   90.00
_cell.angle_beta   90.00
_cell.angle_gamma   90.00
#
_symmetry.space_group_name_H-M   'P 1'
#
loop_
_entity.id
_entity.type
_entity.pdbx_description
1 polymer ?
#
loop_
_entity_poly.entity_id
_entity_poly.type
_entity_poly.pdbx_seq_one_letter_code
_entity_poly.pdbx_strand_id
1 'polypeptide(L)'
;MGPNKKGKGTNQTARLIALILFIIFFGPVLISILGSVVVGLFTIALLLLAAALVLLASPILIMVFPASAGFNIPQLALFFFGIAVLSVFVLVTAVVIRIIKWILFTIWTMFKRMLG
;
A
#
# COMPACT_ATOMS: atom_id res chain seq x y z
N MET A 1 -26.85 -48.16 25.99
CA MET A 1 -25.45 -47.69 25.96
C MET A 1 -25.44 -46.21 25.61
N GLY A 2 -25.05 -45.37 26.59
CA GLY A 2 -24.53 -44.00 26.51
C GLY A 2 -25.07 -43.00 25.47
N PRO A 3 -25.80 -41.95 25.88
CA PRO A 3 -26.11 -40.81 25.01
C PRO A 3 -24.85 -39.95 24.78
N ASN A 4 -24.37 -39.91 23.54
CA ASN A 4 -23.20 -39.11 23.16
C ASN A 4 -23.61 -37.64 22.91
N LYS A 5 -24.02 -36.94 23.98
CA LYS A 5 -24.15 -35.49 23.98
C LYS A 5 -22.75 -34.87 24.12
N LYS A 6 -22.00 -34.81 23.02
CA LYS A 6 -20.75 -34.03 22.95
C LYS A 6 -21.07 -32.55 23.19
N GLY A 7 -20.41 -31.97 24.20
CA GLY A 7 -20.62 -30.61 24.68
C GLY A 7 -20.52 -29.55 23.59
N LYS A 8 -21.64 -28.86 23.34
CA LYS A 8 -21.69 -27.64 22.52
C LYS A 8 -21.04 -26.43 23.21
N GLY A 9 -20.89 -26.46 24.54
CA GLY A 9 -20.31 -25.36 25.32
C GLY A 9 -18.79 -25.24 25.23
N THR A 10 -18.06 -26.36 25.25
CA THR A 10 -16.58 -26.38 25.22
C THR A 10 -16.01 -25.92 23.88
N ASN A 11 -16.79 -26.10 22.80
CA ASN A 11 -16.36 -25.75 21.45
C ASN A 11 -16.38 -24.23 21.18
N GLN A 12 -17.27 -23.48 21.85
CA GLN A 12 -17.29 -22.02 21.79
C GLN A 12 -16.12 -21.41 22.55
N THR A 13 -15.83 -21.91 23.76
CA THR A 13 -14.68 -21.42 24.56
C THR A 13 -13.35 -21.77 23.87
N ALA A 14 -13.22 -22.98 23.33
CA ALA A 14 -12.03 -23.38 22.57
C ALA A 14 -11.86 -22.57 21.28
N ARG A 15 -12.95 -22.24 20.56
CA ARG A 15 -12.90 -21.31 19.42
C ARG A 15 -12.45 -19.92 19.83
N LEU A 16 -12.96 -19.40 20.95
CA LEU A 16 -12.59 -18.08 21.45
C LEU A 16 -11.10 -18.00 21.82
N ILE A 17 -10.60 -19.03 22.51
CA ILE A 17 -9.18 -19.14 22.89
C ILE A 17 -8.30 -19.28 21.64
N ALA A 18 -8.69 -20.10 20.67
CA ALA A 18 -7.97 -20.24 19.41
C ALA A 18 -7.95 -18.92 18.62
N LEU A 19 -9.03 -18.14 18.66
CA LEU A 19 -9.13 -16.84 17.99
C LEU A 19 -8.25 -15.78 18.66
N ILE A 20 -8.22 -15.74 19.99
CA ILE A 20 -7.31 -14.88 20.76
C ILE A 20 -5.85 -15.24 20.44
N LEU A 21 -5.50 -16.52 20.46
CA LEU A 21 -4.17 -16.99 20.07
C LEU A 21 -3.84 -16.61 18.63
N PHE A 22 -4.77 -16.78 17.70
CA PHE A 22 -4.57 -16.41 16.29
C PHE A 22 -4.32 -14.91 16.14
N ILE A 23 -5.09 -14.04 16.82
CA ILE A 23 -4.90 -12.59 16.76
C ILE A 23 -3.53 -12.20 17.35
N ILE A 24 -3.12 -12.80 18.47
CA ILE A 24 -1.85 -12.46 19.13
C ILE A 24 -0.64 -12.89 18.28
N PHE A 25 -0.70 -14.06 17.64
CA PHE A 25 0.42 -14.57 16.84
C PHE A 25 0.42 -14.06 15.40
N PHE A 26 -0.72 -14.05 14.72
CA PHE A 26 -0.83 -13.67 13.30
C PHE A 26 -1.18 -12.19 13.08
N GLY A 27 -1.84 -11.54 14.04
CA GLY A 27 -2.23 -10.13 13.95
C GLY A 27 -1.04 -9.19 13.74
N PRO A 28 0.02 -9.25 14.57
CA PRO A 28 1.20 -8.42 14.40
C PRO A 28 1.90 -8.65 13.06
N VAL A 29 1.94 -9.90 12.58
CA VAL A 29 2.55 -10.26 11.30
C VAL A 29 1.77 -9.64 10.13
N LEU A 30 0.44 -9.76 10.13
CA LEU A 30 -0.43 -9.13 9.12
C LEU A 30 -0.28 -7.60 9.11
N ILE A 31 -0.29 -6.97 10.28
CA ILE A 31 -0.12 -5.52 10.42
C ILE A 31 1.28 -5.09 9.97
N SER A 32 2.31 -5.87 10.28
CA SER A 32 3.70 -5.60 9.87
C SER A 32 3.88 -5.70 8.35
N ILE A 33 3.30 -6.72 7.71
CA ILE A 33 3.34 -6.87 6.24
C ILE A 33 2.59 -5.71 5.56
N LEU A 34 1.38 -5.39 6.03
CA LEU A 34 0.63 -4.23 5.53
C LEU A 34 1.42 -2.93 5.72
N GLY A 35 1.97 -2.71 6.91
CA GLY A 35 2.76 -1.54 7.24
C GLY A 35 3.99 -1.42 6.34
N SER A 36 4.72 -2.52 6.13
CA SER A 36 5.90 -2.56 5.26
C SER A 36 5.55 -2.25 3.80
N VAL A 37 4.45 -2.83 3.29
CA VAL A 37 3.96 -2.57 1.93
C VAL A 37 3.58 -1.09 1.77
N VAL A 38 2.83 -0.53 2.74
CA VAL A 38 2.44 0.88 2.73
C VAL A 38 3.66 1.79 2.77
N VAL A 39 4.61 1.55 3.68
CA VAL A 39 5.82 2.35 3.82
C VAL A 39 6.67 2.26 2.56
N GLY A 40 6.91 1.06 2.03
CA GLY A 40 7.70 0.87 0.81
C GLY A 40 7.09 1.58 -0.40
N LEU A 41 5.77 1.49 -0.57
CA LEU A 41 5.05 2.21 -1.62
C LEU A 41 5.10 3.72 -1.43
N PHE A 42 5.02 4.19 -0.18
CA PHE A 42 5.15 5.61 0.13
C PHE A 42 6.55 6.14 -0.21
N THR A 43 7.60 5.37 0.07
CA THR A 43 8.98 5.73 -0.30
C THR A 43 9.17 5.82 -1.81
N ILE A 44 8.64 4.84 -2.57
CA ILE A 44 8.67 4.85 -4.04
C ILE A 44 7.89 6.04 -4.59
N ALA A 45 6.73 6.33 -3.99
CA ALA A 45 5.88 7.45 -4.37
C ALA A 45 6.60 8.79 -4.14
N LEU A 46 7.29 8.97 -3.01
CA LEU A 46 8.11 10.16 -2.75
C LEU A 46 9.26 10.32 -3.75
N LEU A 47 9.93 9.21 -4.10
CA LEU A 47 10.98 9.21 -5.12
C LEU A 47 10.45 9.62 -6.50
N LEU A 48 9.30 9.08 -6.90
CA LEU A 48 8.64 9.45 -8.16
C LEU A 48 8.19 10.90 -8.15
N LEU A 49 7.68 11.40 -7.02
CA LEU A 49 7.29 12.80 -6.87
C LEU A 49 8.51 13.73 -6.99
N ALA A 50 9.60 13.42 -6.28
CA ALA A 50 10.84 14.19 -6.38
C ALA A 50 11.40 14.18 -7.81
N ALA A 51 11.43 13.01 -8.46
CA ALA A 51 11.86 12.89 -9.84
C ALA A 51 10.99 13.70 -10.79
N ALA A 52 9.66 13.64 -10.65
CA ALA A 52 8.75 14.42 -11.48
C ALA A 52 8.91 15.93 -11.26
N LEU A 53 9.08 16.38 -10.02
CA LEU A 53 9.34 17.79 -9.72
C LEU A 53 10.67 18.26 -10.32
N VAL A 54 11.74 17.45 -10.25
CA VAL A 54 13.02 17.76 -10.90
C VAL A 54 12.87 17.82 -12.42
N LEU A 55 12.14 16.88 -13.01
CA LEU A 55 11.89 16.85 -14.46
C LEU A 55 11.04 18.03 -14.92
N LEU A 56 10.05 18.46 -14.13
CA LEU A 56 9.23 19.64 -14.41
C LEU A 56 9.97 20.96 -14.17
N ALA A 57 10.89 20.99 -13.20
CA ALA A 57 11.76 22.13 -12.93
C ALA A 57 12.90 22.24 -13.95
N SER A 58 13.29 21.13 -14.58
CA SER A 58 14.42 21.10 -15.52
C SER A 58 14.30 22.07 -16.71
N PRO A 59 13.15 22.25 -17.39
CA PRO A 59 13.02 23.21 -18.48
C PRO A 59 13.16 24.66 -17.99
N ILE A 60 12.66 24.95 -16.78
CA ILE A 60 12.78 26.27 -16.14
C ILE A 60 14.25 26.55 -15.80
N LEU A 61 14.96 25.58 -15.22
CA LEU A 61 16.39 25.70 -14.91
C LEU A 61 17.25 25.86 -16.16
N ILE A 62 16.91 25.19 -17.27
CA ILE A 62 17.59 25.34 -18.57
C ILE A 62 17.34 26.74 -19.17
N MET A 63 16.14 27.31 -18.99
CA MET A 63 15.85 28.70 -19.40
C MET A 63 16.61 29.73 -18.57
N VAL A 64 16.75 29.51 -17.25
CA VAL A 64 17.38 30.47 -16.33
C VAL A 64 18.91 30.37 -16.35
N PHE A 65 19.47 29.19 -16.59
CA PHE A 65 20.92 28.95 -16.66
C PHE A 65 21.33 28.25 -17.97
N PRO A 66 21.29 28.95 -19.12
CA PRO A 66 21.59 28.35 -20.41
C PRO A 66 23.03 27.83 -20.54
N ALA A 67 23.97 28.37 -19.75
CA ALA A 67 25.38 27.97 -19.76
C ALA A 67 25.66 26.60 -19.13
N SER A 68 24.73 26.03 -18.35
CA SER A 68 24.89 24.70 -17.72
C SER A 68 24.30 23.56 -18.56
N ALA A 69 23.53 23.88 -19.60
CA ALA A 69 22.84 22.92 -20.44
C ALA A 69 23.67 22.54 -21.67
N GLY A 70 24.75 21.77 -21.48
CA GLY A 70 25.50 21.16 -22.58
C GLY A 70 24.74 20.06 -23.35
N PHE A 71 23.44 19.89 -23.11
CA PHE A 71 22.60 18.85 -23.66
C PHE A 71 21.50 19.44 -24.56
N ASN A 72 21.51 19.09 -25.84
CA ASN A 72 20.48 19.42 -26.85
C ASN A 72 19.19 18.60 -26.64
N ILE A 73 18.66 18.53 -25.42
CA ILE A 73 17.41 17.83 -25.14
C ILE A 73 16.25 18.80 -25.39
N PRO A 74 15.23 18.44 -26.19
CA PRO A 74 14.07 19.29 -26.40
C PRO A 74 13.37 19.58 -25.07
N GLN A 75 13.24 20.85 -24.68
CA GLN A 75 12.60 21.25 -23.42
C GLN A 75 11.17 20.71 -23.28
N LEU A 76 10.45 20.61 -24.40
CA LEU A 76 9.12 19.99 -24.45
C LEU A 76 9.15 18.52 -24.04
N ALA A 77 10.18 17.76 -24.44
CA ALA A 77 10.30 16.34 -24.10
C ALA A 77 10.49 16.14 -22.59
N LEU A 78 11.29 16.97 -21.92
CA LEU A 78 11.47 16.95 -20.46
C LEU A 78 10.17 17.24 -19.71
N PHE A 79 9.39 18.22 -20.20
CA PHE A 79 8.10 18.57 -19.62
C PHE A 79 7.07 17.42 -19.74
N PHE A 80 6.93 16.83 -20.94
CA PHE A 80 6.04 15.67 -21.15
C PHE A 80 6.49 14.44 -20.35
N PHE A 81 7.81 14.24 -20.20
CA PHE A 81 8.34 13.16 -19.38
C PHE A 81 8.02 13.37 -17.89
N GLY A 82 8.11 14.61 -17.38
CA GLY A 82 7.66 14.95 -16.02
C GLY A 82 6.17 14.64 -15.78
N ILE A 83 5.31 14.97 -16.74
CA ILE A 83 3.87 14.63 -16.69
C ILE A 83 3.66 13.10 -16.70
N ALA A 84 4.41 12.36 -17.52
CA ALA A 84 4.34 10.91 -17.55
C ALA A 84 4.77 10.26 -16.23
N VAL A 85 5.80 10.79 -15.56
CA VAL A 85 6.20 10.30 -14.23
C VAL A 85 5.13 10.62 -13.17
N LEU A 86 4.51 11.81 -13.24
CA LEU A 86 3.36 12.16 -12.38
C LEU A 86 2.16 11.22 -12.58
N SER A 87 1.82 10.87 -13.82
CA SER A 87 0.69 9.98 -14.09
C SER A 87 0.96 8.57 -13.57
N VAL A 88 2.19 8.07 -13.69
CA VAL A 88 2.62 6.80 -13.07
C VAL A 88 2.52 6.88 -11.54
N PHE A 89 2.94 7.99 -10.93
CA PHE A 89 2.79 8.20 -9.48
C PHE A 89 1.32 8.13 -9.02
N VAL A 90 0.41 8.81 -9.73
CA VAL A 90 -1.02 8.77 -9.41
C VAL A 90 -1.59 7.36 -9.58
N LEU A 91 -1.20 6.66 -10.65
CA LEU A 91 -1.62 5.29 -10.91
C LEU A 91 -1.17 4.33 -9.80
N VAL A 92 0.12 4.39 -9.41
CA VAL A 92 0.66 3.58 -8.32
C VAL A 92 -0.11 3.87 -7.05
N THR A 93 -0.27 5.14 -6.67
CA THR A 93 -1.00 5.54 -5.47
C THR A 93 -2.45 5.01 -5.46
N ALA A 94 -3.15 5.10 -6.59
CA ALA A 94 -4.52 4.59 -6.72
C ALA A 94 -4.61 3.07 -6.55
N VAL A 95 -3.66 2.32 -7.11
CA VAL A 95 -3.57 0.85 -6.94
C VAL A 95 -3.33 0.49 -5.48
N VAL A 96 -2.44 1.21 -4.80
CA VAL A 96 -2.15 1.00 -3.37
C VAL A 96 -3.39 1.20 -2.51
N ILE A 97 -4.10 2.31 -2.71
CA ILE A 97 -5.35 2.59 -1.99
C ILE A 97 -6.37 1.47 -2.22
N ARG A 98 -6.46 0.96 -3.46
CA ARG A 98 -7.34 -0.16 -3.81
C ARG A 98 -6.96 -1.44 -3.05
N ILE A 99 -5.67 -1.77 -2.98
CA ILE A 99 -5.17 -2.95 -2.24
C ILE A 99 -5.47 -2.81 -0.74
N ILE A 100 -5.18 -1.65 -0.13
CA ILE A 100 -5.44 -1.40 1.29
C ILE A 100 -6.93 -1.57 1.61
N LYS A 101 -7.82 -0.97 0.79
CA LYS A 101 -9.27 -1.14 0.95
C LYS A 101 -9.70 -2.60 0.85
N TRP A 102 -9.13 -3.35 -0.09
CA TRP A 102 -9.45 -4.75 -0.27
C TRP A 102 -9.04 -5.59 0.95
N ILE A 103 -7.84 -5.35 1.48
CA ILE A 103 -7.34 -6.05 2.68
C ILE A 103 -8.19 -5.72 3.91
N LEU A 104 -8.50 -4.44 4.14
CA LEU A 104 -9.37 -4.01 5.24
C LEU A 104 -10.75 -4.67 5.15
N PHE A 105 -11.31 -4.77 3.95
CA PHE A 105 -12.60 -5.42 3.73
C PHE A 105 -12.54 -6.93 3.99
N THR A 106 -11.47 -7.61 3.57
CA THR A 106 -11.25 -9.05 3.84
C THR A 106 -11.11 -9.32 5.33
N ILE A 107 -10.34 -8.50 6.06
CA ILE A 107 -10.19 -8.62 7.53
C ILE A 107 -11.55 -8.40 8.22
N TRP A 108 -12.28 -7.35 7.82
CA TRP A 108 -13.59 -7.04 8.39
C TRP A 108 -14.62 -8.15 8.17
N THR A 109 -14.66 -8.72 6.96
CA THR A 109 -15.56 -9.83 6.62
C THR A 109 -15.20 -11.12 7.35
N MET A 110 -13.92 -11.42 7.54
CA MET A 110 -13.46 -12.54 8.38
C MET A 110 -13.85 -12.34 9.84
N PHE A 111 -13.68 -11.14 10.39
CA PHE A 111 -14.04 -10.82 11.76
C PHE A 111 -15.56 -10.96 11.99
N LYS A 112 -16.38 -10.43 11.06
CA LYS A 112 -17.85 -10.61 11.08
C LYS A 112 -18.26 -12.09 11.05
N ARG A 113 -17.59 -12.93 10.25
CA ARG A 113 -17.87 -14.38 10.16
C ARG A 113 -17.43 -15.17 11.39
N MET A 114 -16.55 -14.63 12.21
CA MET A 114 -16.12 -15.28 13.45
C MET A 114 -16.93 -14.85 14.68
N LEU A 115 -17.55 -13.67 14.65
CA LEU A 115 -18.40 -13.15 15.74
C LEU A 115 -19.89 -13.52 15.64
N GLY A 116 -20.34 -14.07 14.51
CA GLY A 116 -21.68 -14.64 14.31
C GLY A 116 -21.61 -16.12 13.99
#